data_AF-A0A182S6F8-F1
#
_entry.id   AF-A0A182S6F8-F1
#
_cell.length_a   1.000
_cell.length_b   1.000
_cell.length_c   1.000
_cell.angle_alpha   90.00
_cell.angle_beta   90.00
_cell.angle_gamma   90.00
#
_symmetry.space_group_name_H-M   'P 1'
#
loop_
_entity.id
_entity.type
_entity.pdbx_description
1 polymer ?
#
loop_
_entity_poly.entity_id
_entity_poly.type
_entity_poly.pdbx_seq_one_letter_code
_entity_poly.pdbx_strand_id
1 'polypeptide(L)'
;MGVLNVTSSGAAIVECQQQQQQQQQNKKNDTIFSPIKNKMKVLKKIKKRMGLATRSASSCPGPNNLPPLQFHSVHGDNIRVSREGTVAKRYESFCKGITFSARPVRVNERVCVKFLDISNNWSGVIRFGFTCNDPSSLRGNLPKYACPDLTNKPGFWAKALNERYCYRGNVLFYYVTPSGDVHFGINGEEKGVFITDVDARGPLWAVIDVYGNSTAIEFLDSRIYMFQAQQQQHQHQQQQQQHQQPQHHGAHPHAQSQTRRPTEPEIGMPQMESLSMNQHNHQLMEERPVTCGALSPTTSVRYHTPAPGILPLPFHPVRGRNIKFSADRYVATRADTEFCQGYVFSPRPVKIGERLIIQILKTDSIFVGSLALGLTSCDPASLQLNDLPDDSDMLLDRPEYWVVSKDVASTLVRGDELCFNITVNG
;
A
#
# COMPACT_ATOMS: atom_id res chain seq x y z
N MET A 1 20.88 15.44 1.96
CA MET A 1 19.85 16.22 2.69
C MET A 1 18.91 15.24 3.39
N GLY A 2 18.43 15.59 4.59
CA GLY A 2 17.45 14.77 5.30
C GLY A 2 16.03 15.12 4.85
N VAL A 3 15.17 14.11 4.73
CA VAL A 3 13.77 14.22 4.32
C VAL A 3 12.92 13.63 5.44
N LEU A 4 11.96 14.38 5.95
CA LEU A 4 10.86 13.85 6.74
C LEU A 4 9.60 14.03 5.90
N ASN A 5 8.93 12.94 5.55
CA ASN A 5 7.62 13.03 4.95
C ASN A 5 6.56 12.69 5.98
N VAL A 6 5.76 13.69 6.36
CA VAL A 6 4.60 13.55 7.24
C VAL A 6 3.41 13.00 6.43
N THR A 7 3.59 11.84 5.79
CA THR A 7 2.47 11.08 5.25
C THR A 7 1.70 10.40 6.36
N SER A 8 0.38 10.33 6.19
CA SER A 8 -0.42 9.24 6.71
C SER A 8 -0.99 8.50 5.51
N SER A 9 -0.48 7.29 5.23
CA SER A 9 -0.85 6.48 4.07
C SER A 9 -2.22 5.79 4.23
N GLY A 10 -3.26 6.58 4.52
CA GLY A 10 -4.64 6.12 4.64
C GLY A 10 -5.39 6.16 3.30
N ALA A 11 -5.72 4.99 2.76
CA ALA A 11 -6.71 4.91 1.68
C ALA A 11 -8.11 5.12 2.28
N ALA A 12 -8.91 6.01 1.69
CA ALA A 12 -10.27 6.25 2.15
C ALA A 12 -11.19 5.05 1.85
N ILE A 13 -11.68 4.38 2.88
CA ILE A 13 -12.90 3.57 2.79
C ILE A 13 -14.07 4.56 2.83
N VAL A 14 -14.63 4.89 1.67
CA VAL A 14 -15.85 5.68 1.58
C VAL A 14 -17.05 4.74 1.54
N GLU A 15 -17.65 4.47 2.69
CA GLU A 15 -19.04 4.04 2.74
C GLU A 15 -19.92 5.22 2.29
N CYS A 16 -20.27 5.25 1.01
CA CYS A 16 -21.13 6.28 0.45
C CYS A 16 -22.61 6.00 0.79
N GLN A 17 -22.99 6.26 2.04
CA GLN A 17 -24.40 6.38 2.42
C GLN A 17 -24.89 7.81 2.18
N GLN A 18 -25.80 7.93 1.21
CA GLN A 18 -26.82 8.98 1.05
C GLN A 18 -26.52 10.40 1.60
N GLN A 19 -26.25 11.33 0.68
CA GLN A 19 -27.07 12.55 0.58
C GLN A 19 -26.90 13.23 -0.79
N GLN A 20 -27.93 13.15 -1.63
CA GLN A 20 -28.10 14.03 -2.79
C GLN A 20 -29.00 15.20 -2.38
N GLN A 21 -28.51 16.44 -2.50
CA GLN A 21 -29.35 17.56 -2.98
C GLN A 21 -28.55 18.83 -3.28
N GLN A 22 -28.97 19.52 -4.36
CA GLN A 22 -28.69 20.93 -4.71
C GLN A 22 -27.20 21.26 -4.95
N GLN A 23 -26.74 21.61 -6.16
CA GLN A 23 -27.23 22.73 -6.97
C GLN A 23 -26.97 22.50 -8.48
N GLN A 24 -28.00 22.69 -9.30
CA GLN A 24 -27.85 23.02 -10.73
C GLN A 24 -28.74 24.21 -11.05
N GLN A 25 -28.13 25.33 -11.42
CA GLN A 25 -28.80 26.45 -12.09
C GLN A 25 -27.90 27.00 -13.19
N ASN A 26 -28.55 27.52 -14.23
CA ASN A 26 -27.97 28.21 -15.39
C ASN A 26 -27.16 27.35 -16.38
N LYS A 27 -27.89 26.64 -17.25
CA LYS A 27 -28.02 27.07 -18.67
C LYS A 27 -29.23 26.43 -19.38
N LYS A 28 -30.27 27.24 -19.53
CA LYS A 28 -31.32 27.22 -20.57
C LYS A 28 -30.93 28.27 -21.62
N ASN A 29 -31.23 28.21 -22.92
CA ASN A 29 -31.89 27.21 -23.78
C ASN A 29 -30.88 26.86 -24.93
N ASP A 30 -31.11 26.02 -25.96
CA ASP A 30 -32.25 25.95 -26.87
C ASP A 30 -32.74 24.53 -27.19
N THR A 31 -34.06 24.41 -27.26
CA THR A 31 -34.82 23.26 -27.78
C THR A 31 -34.83 23.24 -29.30
N ILE A 32 -34.84 22.04 -29.91
CA ILE A 32 -35.90 21.61 -30.86
C ILE A 32 -35.73 20.11 -31.24
N PHE A 33 -36.88 19.45 -31.48
CA PHE A 33 -37.12 18.04 -31.84
C PHE A 33 -37.03 16.92 -30.77
N SER A 34 -38.17 16.23 -30.67
CA SER A 34 -38.42 14.88 -30.17
C SER A 34 -39.52 14.27 -31.09
N PRO A 35 -40.03 13.02 -30.91
CA PRO A 35 -39.56 11.91 -30.08
C PRO A 35 -39.54 10.54 -30.80
N ILE A 36 -38.58 9.64 -30.49
CA ILE A 36 -38.82 8.18 -30.62
C ILE A 36 -38.29 7.45 -29.37
N LYS A 37 -39.19 7.25 -28.40
CA LYS A 37 -39.03 6.25 -27.33
C LYS A 37 -40.34 5.49 -27.19
N ASN A 38 -40.36 4.22 -27.60
CA ASN A 38 -41.11 3.11 -26.98
C ASN A 38 -41.04 1.86 -27.87
N LYS A 39 -41.10 0.67 -27.23
CA LYS A 39 -40.58 -0.64 -27.74
C LYS A 39 -39.03 -0.59 -27.78
N MET A 40 -38.27 -1.39 -27.04
CA MET A 40 -38.48 -2.80 -26.64
C MET A 40 -38.07 -3.08 -25.18
N LYS A 41 -38.97 -2.85 -24.20
CA LYS A 41 -38.81 -3.43 -22.84
C LYS A 41 -39.36 -4.86 -22.70
N VAL A 42 -39.93 -5.42 -23.77
CA VAL A 42 -40.54 -6.78 -23.80
C VAL A 42 -39.56 -7.87 -24.29
N LEU A 43 -38.52 -7.53 -25.06
CA LEU A 43 -37.61 -8.53 -25.65
C LEU A 43 -36.45 -9.01 -24.76
N LYS A 44 -36.44 -8.66 -23.46
CA LYS A 44 -35.43 -9.17 -22.49
C LYS A 44 -35.91 -10.37 -21.65
N LYS A 45 -37.17 -10.81 -21.78
CA LYS A 45 -37.73 -11.90 -20.96
C LYS A 45 -37.75 -13.29 -21.64
N ILE A 46 -37.39 -13.39 -22.92
CA ILE A 46 -37.33 -14.67 -23.69
C ILE A 46 -35.95 -14.85 -24.35
N LYS A 47 -34.87 -14.71 -23.55
CA LYS A 47 -33.51 -15.14 -23.94
C LYS A 47 -32.72 -15.81 -22.81
N LYS A 48 -33.42 -16.27 -21.75
CA LYS A 48 -32.84 -17.00 -20.59
C LYS A 48 -33.07 -18.53 -20.67
N ARG A 49 -33.35 -19.07 -21.86
CA ARG A 49 -33.68 -20.51 -22.08
C ARG A 49 -33.00 -21.15 -23.30
N MET A 50 -32.02 -20.48 -23.93
CA MET A 50 -31.03 -21.12 -24.80
C MET A 50 -29.64 -20.57 -24.44
N GLY A 51 -28.70 -21.47 -24.17
CA GLY A 51 -27.44 -21.18 -23.50
C GLY A 51 -26.36 -20.51 -24.34
N LEU A 52 -26.65 -19.36 -24.96
CA LEU A 52 -25.64 -18.50 -25.60
C LEU A 52 -25.70 -17.08 -25.04
N ALA A 53 -24.98 -16.87 -23.94
CA ALA A 53 -24.55 -15.55 -23.47
C ALA A 53 -23.17 -15.71 -22.83
N THR A 54 -22.13 -15.28 -23.54
CA THR A 54 -20.77 -15.18 -23.00
C THR A 54 -20.77 -14.19 -21.85
N ARG A 55 -20.67 -14.71 -20.62
CA ARG A 55 -20.45 -13.88 -19.43
C ARG A 55 -18.99 -13.46 -19.42
N SER A 56 -18.74 -12.16 -19.28
CA SER A 56 -17.38 -11.64 -19.01
C SER A 56 -16.92 -12.15 -17.64
N ALA A 57 -16.15 -13.24 -17.65
CA ALA A 57 -15.52 -13.82 -16.48
C ALA A 57 -14.07 -14.13 -16.84
N SER A 58 -13.13 -13.40 -16.25
CA SER A 58 -11.73 -13.79 -16.02
C SER A 58 -11.08 -14.64 -17.13
N SER A 59 -11.18 -14.20 -18.39
CA SER A 59 -10.67 -14.97 -19.53
C SER A 59 -9.16 -14.79 -19.65
N CYS A 60 -8.38 -15.61 -18.94
CA CYS A 60 -6.96 -15.79 -19.19
C CYS A 60 -6.75 -16.44 -20.58
N PRO A 61 -6.15 -15.76 -21.58
CA PRO A 61 -5.83 -16.34 -22.88
C PRO A 61 -4.30 -16.54 -22.99
N GLY A 62 -3.67 -17.02 -21.92
CA GLY A 62 -2.28 -17.45 -21.92
C GLY A 62 -2.20 -18.91 -22.38
N PRO A 63 -1.39 -19.26 -23.40
CA PRO A 63 -1.38 -20.63 -23.93
C PRO A 63 -0.78 -21.63 -22.94
N ASN A 64 -1.55 -22.66 -22.63
CA ASN A 64 -1.32 -23.60 -21.52
C ASN A 64 -0.02 -24.42 -21.55
N ASN A 65 0.77 -24.36 -22.63
CA ASN A 65 1.87 -25.28 -22.90
C ASN A 65 3.28 -24.69 -22.66
N LEU A 66 3.39 -23.46 -22.14
CA LEU A 66 4.70 -22.91 -21.76
C LEU A 66 5.22 -23.56 -20.46
N PRO A 67 6.56 -23.73 -20.32
CA PRO A 67 7.15 -24.15 -19.06
C PRO A 67 6.95 -23.08 -17.97
N PRO A 68 6.95 -23.49 -16.67
CA PRO A 68 6.93 -22.56 -15.55
C PRO A 68 8.01 -21.48 -15.68
N LEU A 69 7.77 -20.30 -15.12
CA LEU A 69 8.74 -19.22 -15.16
C LEU A 69 9.87 -19.52 -14.17
N GLN A 70 11.11 -19.32 -14.63
CA GLN A 70 12.34 -19.44 -13.84
C GLN A 70 13.13 -18.14 -13.96
N PHE A 71 14.11 -17.92 -13.09
CA PHE A 71 15.08 -16.84 -13.20
C PHE A 71 16.16 -17.16 -14.23
N HIS A 72 16.58 -16.16 -14.99
CA HIS A 72 17.66 -16.28 -15.97
C HIS A 72 19.01 -16.50 -15.28
N SER A 73 19.95 -17.14 -15.98
CA SER A 73 21.35 -17.28 -15.54
C SER A 73 22.16 -15.97 -15.58
N VAL A 74 21.52 -14.88 -16.00
CA VAL A 74 22.08 -13.52 -15.95
C VAL A 74 21.31 -12.78 -14.87
N HIS A 75 22.04 -12.40 -13.83
CA HIS A 75 21.55 -11.68 -12.67
C HIS A 75 22.72 -10.87 -12.08
N GLY A 76 22.43 -9.92 -11.19
CA GLY A 76 23.45 -9.14 -10.51
C GLY A 76 24.32 -10.01 -9.58
N ASP A 77 25.55 -9.53 -9.33
CA ASP A 77 26.60 -10.26 -8.61
C ASP A 77 26.17 -10.77 -7.23
N ASN A 78 25.26 -10.04 -6.56
CA ASN A 78 24.82 -10.35 -5.19
C ASN A 78 23.61 -11.30 -5.14
N ILE A 79 23.15 -11.80 -6.29
CA ILE A 79 22.07 -12.79 -6.40
C ILE A 79 22.63 -14.19 -6.51
N ARG A 80 21.98 -15.14 -5.83
CA ARG A 80 22.07 -16.58 -6.11
C ARG A 80 20.71 -17.08 -6.52
N VAL A 81 20.66 -17.76 -7.66
CA VAL A 81 19.47 -18.49 -8.14
C VAL A 81 19.55 -19.94 -7.68
N SER A 82 18.42 -20.52 -7.24
CA SER A 82 18.30 -21.94 -6.87
C SER A 82 18.61 -22.87 -8.05
N ARG A 83 18.99 -24.12 -7.78
CA ARG A 83 19.24 -25.14 -8.82
C ARG A 83 18.03 -25.37 -9.74
N GLU A 84 16.83 -25.25 -9.17
CA GLU A 84 15.53 -25.40 -9.82
C GLU A 84 15.12 -24.15 -10.63
N GLY A 85 15.91 -23.08 -10.57
CA GLY A 85 15.63 -21.80 -11.24
C GLY A 85 14.45 -20.99 -10.67
N THR A 86 13.69 -21.50 -9.71
CA THR A 86 12.45 -20.85 -9.22
C THR A 86 12.67 -19.80 -8.13
N VAL A 87 13.78 -19.84 -7.39
CA VAL A 87 14.09 -18.90 -6.30
C VAL A 87 15.32 -18.05 -6.65
N ALA A 88 15.23 -16.74 -6.40
CA ALA A 88 16.37 -15.83 -6.41
C ALA A 88 16.54 -15.19 -5.02
N LYS A 89 17.77 -15.20 -4.49
CA LYS A 89 18.11 -14.68 -3.17
C LYS A 89 19.29 -13.71 -3.24
N ARG A 90 19.10 -12.49 -2.75
CA ARG A 90 20.19 -11.54 -2.44
C ARG A 90 20.89 -12.03 -1.17
N TYR A 91 22.15 -12.42 -1.30
CA TYR A 91 22.91 -13.00 -0.18
C TYR A 91 23.81 -12.00 0.54
N GLU A 92 24.14 -10.87 -0.10
CA GLU A 92 25.06 -9.86 0.41
C GLU A 92 24.70 -8.46 -0.14
N SER A 93 25.14 -7.40 0.53
CA SER A 93 24.93 -6.00 0.14
C SER A 93 23.46 -5.56 -0.02
N PHE A 94 23.27 -4.33 -0.51
CA PHE A 94 21.99 -3.68 -0.78
C PHE A 94 21.75 -3.39 -2.27
N CYS A 95 22.75 -3.61 -3.12
CA CYS A 95 22.72 -3.31 -4.56
C CYS A 95 23.08 -4.55 -5.40
N LYS A 96 23.08 -4.42 -6.73
CA LYS A 96 23.30 -5.49 -7.71
C LYS A 96 22.32 -6.67 -7.49
N GLY A 97 21.05 -6.35 -7.22
CA GLY A 97 19.96 -7.30 -6.97
C GLY A 97 19.15 -7.69 -8.21
N ILE A 98 19.55 -7.22 -9.39
CA ILE A 98 18.78 -7.33 -10.64
C ILE A 98 18.67 -8.79 -11.11
N THR A 99 17.46 -9.21 -11.47
CA THR A 99 17.14 -10.53 -12.01
C THR A 99 16.18 -10.41 -13.19
N PHE A 100 16.15 -11.45 -14.03
CA PHE A 100 15.25 -11.52 -15.20
C PHE A 100 14.54 -12.87 -15.27
N SER A 101 13.44 -12.97 -16.02
CA SER A 101 12.89 -14.29 -16.38
C SER A 101 13.80 -15.05 -17.34
N ALA A 102 13.83 -16.38 -17.24
CA ALA A 102 14.63 -17.26 -18.09
C ALA A 102 14.13 -17.32 -19.55
N ARG A 103 12.88 -16.93 -19.79
CA ARG A 103 12.24 -16.85 -21.10
C ARG A 103 11.42 -15.56 -21.24
N PRO A 104 11.04 -15.17 -22.47
CA PRO A 104 10.00 -14.18 -22.67
C PRO A 104 8.69 -14.56 -21.99
N VAL A 105 8.01 -13.55 -21.48
CA VAL A 105 6.65 -13.54 -20.94
C VAL A 105 5.73 -13.02 -22.04
N ARG A 106 4.59 -13.69 -22.26
CA ARG A 106 3.60 -13.24 -23.25
C ARG A 106 2.78 -12.07 -22.72
N VAL A 107 2.24 -11.26 -23.63
CA VAL A 107 1.19 -10.29 -23.30
C VAL A 107 0.01 -11.01 -22.63
N ASN A 108 -0.52 -10.44 -21.55
CA ASN A 108 -1.50 -11.02 -20.62
C ASN A 108 -1.05 -12.28 -19.84
N GLU A 109 0.20 -12.73 -19.95
CA GLU A 109 0.74 -13.77 -19.08
C GLU A 109 1.07 -13.17 -17.71
N ARG A 110 0.49 -13.76 -16.65
CA ARG A 110 0.75 -13.32 -15.27
C ARG A 110 2.07 -13.87 -14.77
N VAL A 111 2.98 -12.97 -14.45
CA VAL A 111 4.17 -13.23 -13.63
C VAL A 111 3.70 -13.24 -12.17
N CYS A 112 3.98 -14.30 -11.42
CA CYS A 112 3.63 -14.41 -10.00
C CYS A 112 4.91 -14.60 -9.18
N VAL A 113 5.11 -13.74 -8.18
CA VAL A 113 6.33 -13.62 -7.38
C VAL A 113 5.95 -13.65 -5.90
N LYS A 114 6.43 -14.65 -5.17
CA LYS A 114 6.22 -14.78 -3.73
C LYS A 114 7.42 -14.24 -2.97
N PHE A 115 7.17 -13.45 -1.92
CA PHE A 115 8.22 -12.99 -1.01
C PHE A 115 8.57 -14.10 -0.02
N LEU A 116 9.75 -14.71 -0.18
CA LEU A 116 10.20 -15.80 0.69
C LEU A 116 10.85 -15.28 1.96
N ASP A 117 11.79 -14.35 1.86
CA ASP A 117 12.48 -13.77 3.02
C ASP A 117 12.41 -12.23 2.97
N ILE A 118 12.01 -11.65 4.11
CA ILE A 118 12.06 -10.20 4.39
C ILE A 118 13.04 -9.99 5.55
N SER A 119 13.82 -8.91 5.48
CA SER A 119 14.88 -8.53 6.41
C SER A 119 14.65 -7.12 6.94
N ASN A 120 14.53 -6.99 8.26
CA ASN A 120 14.37 -5.69 8.93
C ASN A 120 15.68 -4.86 8.95
N ASN A 121 16.81 -5.45 8.54
CA ASN A 121 18.11 -4.77 8.47
C ASN A 121 18.29 -3.92 7.19
N TRP A 122 17.29 -3.92 6.29
CA TRP A 122 17.33 -3.18 5.03
C TRP A 122 16.05 -2.37 4.85
N SER A 123 16.18 -1.10 4.50
CA SER A 123 15.05 -0.23 4.14
C SER A 123 14.75 -0.28 2.63
N GLY A 124 13.54 0.14 2.27
CA GLY A 124 13.09 0.15 0.88
C GLY A 124 12.73 -1.24 0.34
N VAL A 125 12.52 -1.30 -0.97
CA VAL A 125 11.57 -2.24 -1.60
C VAL A 125 12.05 -2.76 -2.95
N ILE A 126 11.50 -3.90 -3.39
CA ILE A 126 11.76 -4.44 -4.72
C ILE A 126 11.33 -3.45 -5.82
N ARG A 127 12.04 -3.47 -6.95
CA ARG A 127 11.57 -2.86 -8.20
C ARG A 127 11.17 -3.97 -9.17
N PHE A 128 10.10 -3.81 -9.93
CA PHE A 128 9.69 -4.81 -10.92
C PHE A 128 9.08 -4.17 -12.16
N GLY A 129 9.08 -4.94 -13.26
CA GLY A 129 8.45 -4.59 -14.52
C GLY A 129 8.92 -5.49 -15.65
N PHE A 130 9.19 -4.91 -16.82
CA PHE A 130 9.57 -5.62 -18.04
C PHE A 130 10.76 -4.99 -18.77
N THR A 131 11.41 -5.77 -19.63
CA THR A 131 12.39 -5.30 -20.61
C THR A 131 12.18 -5.99 -21.95
N CYS A 132 12.41 -5.29 -23.07
CA CYS A 132 12.45 -5.90 -24.41
C CYS A 132 13.89 -6.30 -24.84
N ASN A 133 14.88 -6.06 -23.98
CA ASN A 133 16.25 -6.48 -24.20
C ASN A 133 16.44 -7.93 -23.70
N ASP A 134 17.03 -8.80 -24.52
CA ASP A 134 17.35 -10.18 -24.12
C ASP A 134 18.36 -10.17 -22.95
N PRO A 135 18.07 -10.78 -21.79
CA PRO A 135 18.97 -10.82 -20.64
C PRO A 135 20.37 -11.35 -20.96
N SER A 136 20.51 -12.23 -21.96
CA SER A 136 21.79 -12.75 -22.45
C SER A 136 22.74 -11.65 -22.94
N SER A 137 22.19 -10.57 -23.51
CA SER A 137 22.97 -9.41 -23.98
C SER A 137 23.56 -8.56 -22.85
N LEU A 138 23.02 -8.70 -21.63
CA LEU A 138 23.41 -7.92 -20.45
C LEU A 138 24.48 -8.61 -19.59
N ARG A 139 24.91 -9.81 -19.98
CA ARG A 139 25.89 -10.62 -19.23
C ARG A 139 27.18 -9.84 -18.99
N GLY A 140 27.55 -9.68 -17.72
CA GLY A 140 28.74 -8.94 -17.28
C GLY A 140 28.61 -7.40 -17.32
N ASN A 141 27.49 -6.86 -17.79
CA ASN A 141 27.27 -5.41 -17.98
C ASN A 141 26.06 -4.88 -17.18
N LEU A 142 25.62 -5.61 -16.14
CA LEU A 142 24.52 -5.18 -15.29
C LEU A 142 24.96 -4.04 -14.35
N PRO A 143 24.13 -2.99 -14.20
CA PRO A 143 24.44 -1.87 -13.31
C PRO A 143 24.11 -2.20 -11.84
N LYS A 144 24.20 -1.21 -10.94
CA LYS A 144 23.95 -1.41 -9.51
C LYS A 144 22.47 -1.52 -9.19
N TYR A 145 21.59 -0.83 -9.92
CA TYR A 145 20.16 -0.75 -9.64
C TYR A 145 19.33 -0.87 -10.92
N ALA A 146 18.09 -1.35 -10.84
CA ALA A 146 17.15 -1.23 -11.97
C ALA A 146 16.73 0.23 -12.19
N CYS A 147 16.35 0.94 -11.12
CA CYS A 147 16.05 2.38 -11.15
C CYS A 147 17.20 3.17 -10.51
N PRO A 148 17.79 4.19 -11.17
CA PRO A 148 17.51 4.65 -12.53
C PRO A 148 18.38 3.96 -13.61
N ASP A 149 19.39 3.16 -13.23
CA ASP A 149 20.48 2.77 -14.16
C ASP A 149 20.03 1.91 -15.37
N LEU A 150 19.01 1.07 -15.22
CA LEU A 150 18.39 0.36 -16.35
C LEU A 150 17.26 1.17 -16.98
N THR A 151 16.37 1.77 -16.19
CA THR A 151 15.20 2.52 -16.70
C THR A 151 15.58 3.76 -17.51
N ASN A 152 16.79 4.31 -17.34
CA ASN A 152 17.33 5.36 -18.20
C ASN A 152 17.82 4.85 -19.57
N LYS A 153 17.85 3.52 -19.79
CA LYS A 153 18.24 2.90 -21.07
C LYS A 153 16.98 2.50 -21.86
N PRO A 154 16.99 2.60 -23.20
CA PRO A 154 15.86 2.17 -24.02
C PRO A 154 15.46 0.71 -23.76
N GLY A 155 14.15 0.47 -23.69
CA GLY A 155 13.60 -0.87 -23.58
C GLY A 155 13.61 -1.48 -22.17
N PHE A 156 13.72 -0.68 -21.12
CA PHE A 156 13.56 -1.10 -19.72
C PHE A 156 12.48 -0.28 -19.02
N TRP A 157 11.54 -0.97 -18.38
CA TRP A 157 10.48 -0.34 -17.61
C TRP A 157 10.35 -1.05 -16.26
N ALA A 158 10.66 -0.37 -15.16
CA ALA A 158 10.52 -0.87 -13.81
C ALA A 158 10.19 0.26 -12.84
N LYS A 159 9.46 -0.06 -11.76
CA LYS A 159 9.11 0.89 -10.69
C LYS A 159 9.14 0.21 -9.32
N ALA A 160 9.25 0.99 -8.26
CA ALA A 160 9.25 0.52 -6.88
C ALA A 160 7.87 0.00 -6.43
N LEU A 161 7.84 -1.18 -5.79
CA LEU A 161 6.62 -1.67 -5.12
C LEU A 161 6.41 -0.94 -3.79
N ASN A 162 5.20 -0.47 -3.51
CA ASN A 162 4.91 0.19 -2.22
C ASN A 162 5.19 -0.75 -1.02
N GLU A 163 5.89 -0.23 0.00
CA GLU A 163 6.44 -0.98 1.13
C GLU A 163 5.39 -1.80 1.89
N ARG A 164 4.15 -1.30 1.99
CA ARG A 164 3.00 -1.97 2.63
C ARG A 164 2.61 -3.32 2.01
N TYR A 165 3.23 -3.70 0.89
CA TYR A 165 2.99 -4.97 0.21
C TYR A 165 4.14 -5.98 0.38
N CYS A 166 5.31 -5.56 0.83
CA CYS A 166 6.53 -6.38 0.97
C CYS A 166 6.55 -7.23 2.26
N TYR A 167 5.49 -7.99 2.52
CA TYR A 167 5.42 -8.93 3.65
C TYR A 167 5.78 -10.36 3.25
N ARG A 168 6.41 -11.11 4.16
CA ARG A 168 6.75 -12.53 3.97
C ARG A 168 5.49 -13.33 3.66
N GLY A 169 5.51 -14.10 2.58
CA GLY A 169 4.40 -14.91 2.13
C GLY A 169 3.40 -14.20 1.21
N ASN A 170 3.42 -12.87 1.10
CA ASN A 170 2.63 -12.18 0.07
C ASN A 170 3.08 -12.62 -1.33
N VAL A 171 2.13 -12.63 -2.26
CA VAL A 171 2.35 -12.94 -3.68
C VAL A 171 2.00 -11.71 -4.50
N LEU A 172 3.02 -11.06 -5.05
CA LEU A 172 2.87 -10.10 -6.13
C LEU A 172 2.48 -10.85 -7.41
N PHE A 173 1.50 -10.36 -8.15
CA PHE A 173 1.32 -10.72 -9.54
C PHE A 173 1.28 -9.49 -10.43
N TYR A 174 1.78 -9.61 -11.65
CA TYR A 174 1.71 -8.55 -12.65
C TYR A 174 1.72 -9.09 -14.08
N TYR A 175 1.20 -8.31 -15.02
CA TYR A 175 1.14 -8.64 -16.44
C TYR A 175 1.07 -7.35 -17.27
N VAL A 176 1.51 -7.42 -18.52
CA VAL A 176 1.37 -6.33 -19.50
C VAL A 176 0.17 -6.60 -20.43
N THR A 177 -0.61 -5.57 -20.72
CA THR A 177 -1.73 -5.59 -21.66
C THR A 177 -1.26 -5.36 -23.11
N PRO A 178 -2.10 -5.63 -24.13
CA PRO A 178 -1.76 -5.28 -25.52
C PRO A 178 -1.60 -3.77 -25.79
N SER A 179 -2.10 -2.91 -24.89
CA SER A 179 -1.92 -1.45 -24.95
C SER A 179 -0.59 -0.97 -24.35
N GLY A 180 0.19 -1.85 -23.71
CA GLY A 180 1.44 -1.49 -23.04
C GLY A 180 1.27 -1.09 -21.57
N ASP A 181 0.08 -1.30 -20.98
CA ASP A 181 -0.18 -1.04 -19.56
C ASP A 181 0.22 -2.26 -18.72
N VAL A 182 1.05 -2.05 -17.71
CA VAL A 182 1.37 -3.08 -16.72
C VAL A 182 0.37 -2.97 -15.58
N HIS A 183 -0.45 -4.01 -15.40
CA HIS A 183 -1.30 -4.17 -14.24
C HIS A 183 -0.59 -4.98 -13.16
N PHE A 184 -0.81 -4.65 -11.88
CA PHE A 184 -0.31 -5.43 -10.76
C PHE A 184 -1.37 -5.69 -9.69
N GLY A 185 -1.09 -6.67 -8.83
CA GLY A 185 -1.91 -6.98 -7.67
C GLY A 185 -1.18 -7.81 -6.64
N ILE A 186 -1.78 -7.95 -5.46
CA ILE A 186 -1.22 -8.65 -4.30
C ILE A 186 -2.22 -9.70 -3.82
N ASN A 187 -1.76 -10.92 -3.55
CA ASN A 187 -2.56 -12.01 -3.00
C ASN A 187 -3.85 -12.34 -3.82
N GLY A 188 -3.78 -12.15 -5.14
CA GLY A 188 -4.92 -12.34 -6.05
C GLY A 188 -5.86 -11.14 -6.20
N GLU A 189 -5.66 -10.06 -5.45
CA GLU A 189 -6.40 -8.81 -5.55
C GLU A 189 -5.66 -7.81 -6.47
N GLU A 190 -6.29 -7.39 -7.57
CA GLU A 190 -5.70 -6.43 -8.51
C GLU A 190 -5.75 -5.01 -7.94
N LYS A 191 -4.62 -4.28 -8.06
CA LYS A 191 -4.47 -2.89 -7.57
C LYS A 191 -4.50 -1.85 -8.70
N GLY A 192 -4.42 -2.28 -9.96
CA GLY A 192 -4.58 -1.44 -11.15
C GLY A 192 -3.30 -1.26 -11.95
N VAL A 193 -3.26 -0.19 -12.77
CA VAL A 193 -2.12 0.16 -13.63
C VAL A 193 -0.94 0.64 -12.78
N PHE A 194 0.26 0.16 -13.11
CA PHE A 194 1.51 0.40 -12.39
C PHE A 194 2.53 1.17 -13.23
N ILE A 195 2.69 0.75 -14.49
CA ILE A 195 3.57 1.31 -15.53
C ILE A 195 2.72 1.42 -16.80
N THR A 196 2.89 2.50 -17.57
CA THR A 196 2.31 2.67 -18.91
C THR A 196 3.41 2.65 -19.97
N ASP A 197 3.03 2.66 -21.26
CA ASP A 197 3.94 2.88 -22.38
C ASP A 197 5.06 1.81 -22.54
N VAL A 198 4.76 0.56 -22.14
CA VAL A 198 5.63 -0.59 -22.40
C VAL A 198 5.46 -1.08 -23.85
N ASP A 199 6.55 -1.32 -24.57
CA ASP A 199 6.50 -1.83 -25.94
C ASP A 199 6.13 -3.32 -25.99
N ALA A 200 4.82 -3.59 -25.98
CA ALA A 200 4.24 -4.93 -26.05
C ALA A 200 4.27 -5.59 -27.45
N ARG A 201 4.95 -4.99 -28.45
CA ARG A 201 5.03 -5.54 -29.82
C ARG A 201 6.08 -6.64 -29.97
N GLY A 202 7.11 -6.61 -29.14
CA GLY A 202 8.24 -7.54 -29.16
C GLY A 202 8.20 -8.61 -28.05
N PRO A 203 9.22 -9.47 -27.96
CA PRO A 203 9.42 -10.30 -26.78
C PRO A 203 9.71 -9.40 -25.56
N LEU A 204 9.08 -9.71 -24.43
CA LEU A 204 9.32 -9.04 -23.16
C LEU A 204 9.79 -10.06 -22.12
N TRP A 205 10.80 -9.72 -21.34
CA TRP A 205 11.23 -10.49 -20.17
C TRP A 205 10.79 -9.74 -18.91
N ALA A 206 10.42 -10.50 -17.87
CA ALA A 206 10.26 -9.92 -16.54
C ALA A 206 11.63 -9.40 -16.06
N VAL A 207 11.66 -8.22 -15.45
CA VAL A 207 12.83 -7.71 -14.70
C VAL A 207 12.40 -7.42 -13.27
N ILE A 208 13.19 -7.88 -12.30
CA ILE A 208 12.96 -7.68 -10.86
C ILE A 208 14.29 -7.38 -10.17
N ASP A 209 14.40 -6.23 -9.50
CA ASP A 209 15.51 -5.92 -8.61
C ASP A 209 15.15 -6.35 -7.19
N VAL A 210 15.84 -7.37 -6.67
CA VAL A 210 15.67 -7.87 -5.31
C VAL A 210 16.38 -6.90 -4.35
N TYR A 211 15.82 -5.70 -4.22
CA TYR A 211 16.32 -4.60 -3.40
C TYR A 211 15.61 -4.51 -2.05
N GLY A 212 16.31 -3.96 -1.05
CA GLY A 212 15.71 -3.51 0.19
C GLY A 212 15.32 -4.65 1.12
N ASN A 213 14.18 -4.52 1.79
CA ASN A 213 13.71 -5.44 2.81
C ASN A 213 13.52 -6.87 2.28
N SER A 214 13.04 -7.07 1.06
CA SER A 214 12.99 -8.39 0.44
C SER A 214 14.38 -8.88 0.06
N THR A 215 14.75 -10.06 0.58
CA THR A 215 16.04 -10.70 0.33
C THR A 215 15.91 -12.00 -0.45
N ALA A 216 14.75 -12.65 -0.47
CA ALA A 216 14.49 -13.80 -1.33
C ALA A 216 13.08 -13.78 -1.92
N ILE A 217 12.99 -14.11 -3.21
CA ILE A 217 11.75 -14.20 -3.98
C ILE A 217 11.67 -15.50 -4.78
N GLU A 218 10.44 -15.96 -5.03
CA GLU A 218 10.15 -17.19 -5.77
C GLU A 218 9.17 -16.91 -6.93
N PHE A 219 9.48 -17.37 -8.14
CA PHE A 219 8.50 -17.46 -9.21
C PHE A 219 7.54 -18.63 -8.95
N LEU A 220 6.24 -18.31 -8.88
CA LEU A 220 5.18 -19.31 -8.80
C LEU A 220 4.63 -19.62 -10.20
N ASP A 221 4.19 -20.86 -10.41
CA ASP A 221 3.35 -21.18 -11.57
C ASP A 221 2.00 -20.47 -11.43
N SER A 222 1.80 -19.43 -12.24
CA SER A 222 0.62 -18.58 -12.17
C SER A 222 -0.68 -19.32 -12.49
N ARG A 223 -0.63 -20.45 -13.22
CA ARG A 223 -1.82 -21.30 -13.48
C ARG A 223 -2.27 -21.97 -12.18
N ILE A 224 -1.33 -22.57 -11.46
CA ILE A 224 -1.58 -23.26 -10.17
C ILE A 224 -2.04 -22.26 -9.12
N TYR A 225 -1.32 -21.14 -8.98
CA TYR A 225 -1.62 -20.12 -7.97
C TYR A 225 -3.00 -19.47 -8.18
N MET A 226 -3.33 -19.07 -9.43
CA MET A 226 -4.64 -18.47 -9.73
C MET A 226 -5.80 -19.45 -9.52
N PHE A 227 -5.62 -20.74 -9.85
CA PHE A 227 -6.63 -21.77 -9.62
C PHE A 227 -6.91 -21.98 -8.12
N GLN A 228 -5.87 -21.99 -7.28
CA GLN A 228 -6.01 -22.09 -5.82
C GLN A 228 -6.70 -20.85 -5.23
N ALA A 229 -6.31 -19.65 -5.65
CA ALA A 229 -6.92 -18.40 -5.18
C ALA A 229 -8.42 -18.32 -5.50
N GLN A 230 -8.84 -18.76 -6.69
CA GLN A 230 -10.24 -18.82 -7.07
C GLN A 230 -11.06 -19.78 -6.18
N GLN A 231 -10.53 -20.96 -5.83
CA GLN A 231 -11.23 -21.90 -4.95
C GLN A 231 -11.46 -21.34 -3.55
N GLN A 232 -10.46 -20.68 -2.96
CA GLN A 232 -10.56 -20.08 -1.62
C GLN A 232 -11.66 -19.01 -1.54
N GLN A 233 -11.83 -18.19 -2.59
CA GLN A 233 -12.91 -17.20 -2.68
C GLN A 233 -14.30 -17.85 -2.73
N HIS A 234 -14.47 -18.96 -3.47
CA HIS A 234 -15.74 -19.68 -3.53
C HIS A 234 -16.11 -20.33 -2.19
N GLN A 235 -15.14 -20.85 -1.43
CA GLN A 235 -15.38 -21.42 -0.10
C GLN A 235 -15.83 -20.36 0.92
N HIS A 236 -15.19 -19.18 0.94
CA HIS A 236 -15.59 -18.08 1.83
C HIS A 236 -17.02 -17.61 1.57
N GLN A 237 -17.44 -17.52 0.30
CA GLN A 237 -18.82 -17.14 -0.04
C GLN A 237 -19.85 -18.18 0.41
N GLN A 238 -19.52 -19.48 0.43
CA GLN A 238 -20.43 -20.52 0.90
C GLN A 238 -20.59 -20.52 2.43
N GLN A 239 -19.51 -20.29 3.19
CA GLN A 239 -19.58 -20.23 4.66
C GLN A 239 -20.39 -19.03 5.16
N GLN A 240 -20.33 -17.88 4.46
CA GLN A 240 -21.15 -16.71 4.79
C GLN A 240 -22.65 -16.93 4.54
N GLN A 241 -23.03 -17.75 3.55
CA GLN A 241 -24.44 -18.05 3.26
C GLN A 241 -25.07 -19.04 4.26
N GLN A 242 -24.30 -19.94 4.88
CA GLN A 242 -24.83 -20.87 5.88
C GLN A 242 -25.20 -20.18 7.22
N HIS A 243 -24.56 -19.05 7.55
CA HIS A 243 -24.84 -18.30 8.78
C HIS A 243 -26.08 -17.37 8.70
N GLN A 244 -26.84 -17.39 7.59
CA GLN A 244 -28.03 -16.53 7.38
C GLN A 244 -29.37 -17.31 7.30
N GLN A 245 -29.46 -18.55 7.76
CA GLN A 245 -30.75 -19.24 7.86
C GLN A 245 -31.56 -18.75 9.07
N PRO A 246 -32.79 -18.23 8.90
CA PRO A 246 -33.66 -17.85 10.00
C PRO A 246 -34.23 -19.08 10.72
N GLN A 247 -34.24 -19.08 12.05
CA GLN A 247 -34.96 -20.09 12.83
C GLN A 247 -36.47 -19.92 12.67
N HIS A 248 -37.09 -20.70 11.79
CA HIS A 248 -38.55 -20.74 11.65
C HIS A 248 -39.23 -21.27 12.92
N HIS A 249 -39.87 -20.37 13.67
CA HIS A 249 -40.78 -20.75 14.75
C HIS A 249 -42.10 -21.24 14.15
N GLY A 250 -42.35 -22.55 14.21
CA GLY A 250 -43.63 -23.16 13.85
C GLY A 250 -44.61 -23.14 15.01
N ALA A 251 -45.72 -22.42 14.88
CA ALA A 251 -46.78 -22.40 15.89
C ALA A 251 -47.76 -23.57 15.70
N HIS A 252 -48.11 -24.25 16.80
CA HIS A 252 -49.24 -25.19 16.88
C HIS A 252 -50.22 -24.73 17.98
N PRO A 253 -51.55 -24.88 17.78
CA PRO A 253 -52.56 -24.39 18.74
C PRO A 253 -52.90 -25.36 19.88
N HIS A 254 -53.52 -24.81 20.93
CA HIS A 254 -53.90 -25.43 22.22
C HIS A 254 -54.80 -26.69 22.17
N ALA A 255 -54.61 -27.58 23.17
CA ALA A 255 -55.72 -28.12 23.99
C ALA A 255 -55.29 -28.69 25.38
N GLN A 256 -55.90 -28.16 26.45
CA GLN A 256 -56.37 -28.81 27.71
C GLN A 256 -55.46 -29.70 28.63
N SER A 257 -55.12 -29.12 29.79
CA SER A 257 -55.40 -29.60 31.18
C SER A 257 -55.10 -31.05 31.65
N GLN A 258 -54.18 -31.24 32.62
CA GLN A 258 -54.49 -31.53 34.06
C GLN A 258 -53.26 -31.94 34.92
N THR A 259 -53.08 -31.23 36.05
CA THR A 259 -52.46 -31.62 37.35
C THR A 259 -51.44 -32.78 37.48
N ARG A 260 -50.20 -32.46 37.95
CA ARG A 260 -49.66 -32.82 39.29
C ARG A 260 -48.25 -32.23 39.55
N ARG A 261 -47.93 -32.01 40.84
CA ARG A 261 -46.60 -31.69 41.45
C ARG A 261 -46.28 -32.80 42.48
N PRO A 262 -45.10 -32.86 43.14
CA PRO A 262 -43.77 -32.31 42.81
C PRO A 262 -42.61 -33.35 42.99
N THR A 263 -41.37 -33.00 42.61
CA THR A 263 -40.11 -33.23 43.37
C THR A 263 -38.90 -32.67 42.60
N GLU A 264 -38.10 -31.82 43.26
CA GLU A 264 -36.73 -31.41 42.91
C GLU A 264 -35.74 -32.16 43.85
N PRO A 265 -34.38 -32.03 43.75
CA PRO A 265 -33.55 -31.20 42.87
C PRO A 265 -32.46 -32.07 42.13
N GLU A 266 -31.22 -31.69 41.75
CA GLU A 266 -30.35 -30.49 41.93
C GLU A 266 -29.21 -30.45 40.86
N ILE A 267 -28.44 -29.34 40.81
CA ILE A 267 -27.06 -29.16 40.27
C ILE A 267 -26.79 -29.46 38.77
N GLY A 268 -26.33 -28.44 38.01
CA GLY A 268 -25.92 -28.65 36.60
C GLY A 268 -25.19 -27.55 35.79
N MET A 269 -24.80 -26.41 36.38
CA MET A 269 -24.04 -25.28 35.77
C MET A 269 -24.78 -24.32 34.80
N PRO A 270 -24.31 -23.04 34.65
CA PRO A 270 -25.17 -21.91 34.28
C PRO A 270 -25.03 -21.40 32.83
N GLN A 271 -26.06 -20.70 32.35
CA GLN A 271 -26.03 -19.90 31.11
C GLN A 271 -25.63 -18.44 31.39
N MET A 272 -25.09 -17.76 30.38
CA MET A 272 -24.80 -16.32 30.44
C MET A 272 -26.10 -15.49 30.47
N GLU A 273 -26.28 -14.70 31.52
CA GLU A 273 -27.30 -13.65 31.55
C GLU A 273 -26.77 -12.36 30.92
N SER A 274 -27.60 -11.76 30.06
CA SER A 274 -27.37 -10.43 29.51
C SER A 274 -27.65 -9.36 30.58
N LEU A 275 -26.60 -8.77 31.15
CA LEU A 275 -26.74 -7.62 32.04
C LEU A 275 -26.58 -6.31 31.26
N SER A 276 -27.71 -5.65 31.00
CA SER A 276 -27.73 -4.20 30.78
C SER A 276 -27.18 -3.50 32.02
N MET A 277 -26.17 -2.63 31.88
CA MET A 277 -25.68 -1.83 33.00
C MET A 277 -26.05 -0.35 32.85
N ASN A 278 -26.49 0.21 33.97
CA ASN A 278 -27.06 1.54 34.10
C ASN A 278 -26.08 2.67 33.77
N GLN A 279 -26.60 3.78 33.26
CA GLN A 279 -26.02 5.09 33.52
C GLN A 279 -26.01 5.35 35.03
N HIS A 280 -24.87 5.76 35.61
CA HIS A 280 -24.83 6.87 36.57
C HIS A 280 -23.40 7.42 36.76
N ASN A 281 -23.31 8.75 36.81
CA ASN A 281 -22.28 9.60 37.42
C ASN A 281 -20.80 9.21 37.36
N HIS A 282 -20.04 9.98 36.58
CA HIS A 282 -18.82 10.59 37.11
C HIS A 282 -18.93 12.12 37.05
N GLN A 283 -18.52 12.78 38.13
CA GLN A 283 -18.71 14.21 38.36
C GLN A 283 -17.90 15.08 37.40
N LEU A 284 -18.54 16.16 36.94
CA LEU A 284 -17.85 17.36 36.48
C LEU A 284 -17.07 17.95 37.67
N MET A 285 -15.74 17.94 37.59
CA MET A 285 -14.92 18.88 38.35
C MET A 285 -14.73 20.14 37.53
N GLU A 286 -15.33 21.21 38.02
CA GLU A 286 -15.26 22.56 37.48
C GLU A 286 -13.97 23.23 37.99
N GLU A 287 -12.97 23.44 37.13
CA GLU A 287 -11.85 24.33 37.42
C GLU A 287 -11.92 25.63 36.61
N ARG A 288 -11.55 26.72 37.30
CA ARG A 288 -11.82 28.12 36.93
C ARG A 288 -10.83 28.66 35.90
N PRO A 289 -11.19 29.71 35.15
CA PRO A 289 -10.27 30.35 34.21
C PRO A 289 -9.10 31.01 34.97
N VAL A 290 -7.88 30.70 34.55
CA VAL A 290 -6.66 31.42 34.95
C VAL A 290 -6.19 32.32 33.82
N THR A 291 -5.77 33.52 34.21
CA THR A 291 -5.50 34.67 33.34
C THR A 291 -4.27 34.54 32.44
N CYS A 292 -4.25 35.37 31.40
CA CYS A 292 -3.17 35.53 30.43
C CYS A 292 -1.76 35.57 31.04
N GLY A 293 -0.88 34.70 30.57
CA GLY A 293 0.57 34.77 30.79
C GLY A 293 1.28 34.22 29.54
N ALA A 294 2.17 35.02 28.94
CA ALA A 294 2.89 34.61 27.74
C ALA A 294 3.91 33.50 28.09
N LEU A 295 3.68 32.29 27.60
CA LEU A 295 4.63 31.18 27.75
C LEU A 295 5.50 31.05 26.50
N SER A 296 6.80 31.20 26.70
CA SER A 296 7.85 31.05 25.69
C SER A 296 7.83 29.65 25.05
N PRO A 297 8.07 29.52 23.72
CA PRO A 297 8.09 28.23 23.05
C PRO A 297 9.41 27.49 23.28
N THR A 298 9.56 26.89 24.46
CA THR A 298 10.62 25.90 24.73
C THR A 298 9.99 24.57 25.11
N THR A 299 9.43 23.87 24.10
CA THR A 299 9.12 22.44 24.22
C THR A 299 10.42 21.66 24.36
N SER A 300 10.76 21.31 25.60
CA SER A 300 11.93 20.49 25.91
C SER A 300 11.74 19.04 25.43
N VAL A 301 12.84 18.45 24.97
CA VAL A 301 12.90 17.07 24.49
C VAL A 301 12.95 16.16 25.72
N ARG A 302 11.86 15.43 25.99
CA ARG A 302 11.57 14.71 27.24
C ARG A 302 12.65 13.70 27.61
N TYR A 303 13.19 12.96 26.65
CA TYR A 303 14.23 11.95 26.90
C TYR A 303 15.65 12.48 26.62
N HIS A 304 15.77 13.70 26.09
CA HIS A 304 17.04 14.30 25.71
C HIS A 304 17.17 15.79 26.09
N THR A 305 16.92 16.13 27.37
CA THR A 305 17.24 17.46 27.92
C THR A 305 18.08 17.33 29.21
N PRO A 306 19.24 18.01 29.35
CA PRO A 306 20.13 18.58 28.33
C PRO A 306 21.40 17.74 28.18
N ALA A 307 21.45 16.86 27.17
CA ALA A 307 22.74 16.33 26.74
C ALA A 307 23.53 17.47 26.05
N PRO A 308 24.78 17.78 26.45
CA PRO A 308 25.54 18.84 25.82
C PRO A 308 25.77 18.52 24.33
N GLY A 309 25.23 19.38 23.46
CA GLY A 309 25.40 19.26 21.99
C GLY A 309 24.10 19.17 21.17
N ILE A 310 22.91 19.09 21.78
CA ILE A 310 21.65 19.15 21.02
C ILE A 310 21.37 20.62 20.65
N LEU A 311 21.49 20.94 19.36
CA LEU A 311 21.21 22.26 18.81
C LEU A 311 19.87 22.26 18.06
N PRO A 312 19.01 23.28 18.24
CA PRO A 312 17.79 23.44 17.45
C PRO A 312 18.11 23.48 15.95
N LEU A 313 17.36 22.71 15.15
CA LEU A 313 17.50 22.65 13.70
C LEU A 313 16.16 23.02 13.05
N PRO A 314 16.02 24.20 12.43
CA PRO A 314 14.76 24.62 11.83
C PRO A 314 14.53 23.88 10.51
N PHE A 315 13.29 23.62 10.11
CA PHE A 315 13.00 23.05 8.80
C PHE A 315 13.39 23.98 7.65
N HIS A 316 13.75 23.38 6.52
CA HIS A 316 13.97 24.09 5.26
C HIS A 316 12.69 24.82 4.79
N PRO A 317 12.76 26.00 4.13
CA PRO A 317 11.56 26.73 3.72
C PRO A 317 10.68 26.00 2.68
N VAL A 318 11.32 25.26 1.76
CA VAL A 318 10.63 24.38 0.79
C VAL A 318 10.05 23.17 1.52
N ARG A 319 8.81 22.82 1.16
CA ARG A 319 7.97 21.82 1.83
C ARG A 319 6.85 21.38 0.89
N GLY A 320 6.19 20.26 1.21
CA GLY A 320 4.97 19.84 0.54
C GLY A 320 3.82 20.82 0.80
N ARG A 321 2.90 20.94 -0.17
CA ARG A 321 1.80 21.94 -0.18
C ARG A 321 0.94 21.94 1.09
N ASN A 322 0.85 20.80 1.79
CA ASN A 322 -0.03 20.60 2.93
C ASN A 322 0.66 20.86 4.29
N ILE A 323 1.91 21.34 4.30
CA ILE A 323 2.63 21.71 5.53
C ILE A 323 2.54 23.22 5.84
N LYS A 324 2.23 23.52 7.10
CA LYS A 324 2.36 24.83 7.74
C LYS A 324 3.51 24.77 8.75
N PHE A 325 4.36 25.80 8.79
CA PHE A 325 5.43 25.92 9.80
C PHE A 325 5.05 26.91 10.90
N SER A 326 5.67 26.76 12.07
CA SER A 326 5.81 27.85 13.05
C SER A 326 6.69 29.00 12.49
N ALA A 327 6.63 30.18 13.11
CA ALA A 327 7.38 31.35 12.67
C ALA A 327 8.91 31.12 12.65
N ASP A 328 9.41 30.33 13.59
CA ASP A 328 10.82 29.90 13.72
C ASP A 328 11.18 28.67 12.87
N ARG A 329 10.18 28.00 12.28
CA ARG A 329 10.26 26.71 11.56
C ARG A 329 10.80 25.54 12.39
N TYR A 330 10.74 25.57 13.73
CA TYR A 330 11.02 24.37 14.53
C TYR A 330 9.84 23.38 14.60
N VAL A 331 8.63 23.83 14.27
CA VAL A 331 7.42 23.00 14.23
C VAL A 331 6.88 22.94 12.80
N ALA A 332 6.53 21.74 12.37
CA ALA A 332 5.83 21.46 11.11
C ALA A 332 4.50 20.77 11.40
N THR A 333 3.43 21.27 10.79
CA THR A 333 2.06 20.78 10.98
C THR A 333 1.42 20.51 9.63
N ARG A 334 1.02 19.26 9.38
CA ARG A 334 0.16 18.91 8.23
C ARG A 334 -1.26 19.44 8.44
N ALA A 335 -1.91 19.88 7.36
CA ALA A 335 -3.32 20.26 7.41
C ALA A 335 -4.20 19.05 7.80
N ASP A 336 -5.22 19.33 8.61
CA ASP A 336 -6.17 18.39 9.22
C ASP A 336 -7.12 17.73 8.22
N THR A 337 -7.31 18.29 7.03
CA THR A 337 -8.12 17.69 5.95
C THR A 337 -7.30 16.89 4.92
N GLU A 338 -5.98 16.84 5.05
CA GLU A 338 -5.05 16.49 3.95
C GLU A 338 -4.09 15.37 4.35
N PHE A 339 -4.17 14.18 3.72
CA PHE A 339 -3.34 13.02 4.09
C PHE A 339 -1.98 12.92 3.39
N CYS A 340 -1.81 13.60 2.25
CA CYS A 340 -0.62 13.56 1.39
C CYS A 340 0.19 14.87 1.45
N GLN A 341 1.30 14.94 0.68
CA GLN A 341 2.11 16.16 0.51
C GLN A 341 2.64 16.75 1.84
N GLY A 342 3.04 15.87 2.77
CA GLY A 342 3.55 16.21 4.10
C GLY A 342 5.06 16.45 4.18
N TYR A 343 5.73 16.73 3.06
CA TYR A 343 7.20 16.79 3.00
C TYR A 343 7.80 17.99 3.74
N VAL A 344 8.84 17.73 4.53
CA VAL A 344 9.75 18.74 5.09
C VAL A 344 11.19 18.25 4.98
N PHE A 345 12.15 19.17 5.00
CA PHE A 345 13.56 18.86 4.78
C PHE A 345 14.44 19.47 5.86
N SER A 346 15.63 18.87 6.07
CA SER A 346 16.69 19.51 6.85
C SER A 346 17.15 20.81 6.16
N PRO A 347 17.49 21.87 6.92
CA PRO A 347 17.81 23.18 6.33
C PRO A 347 19.20 23.22 5.70
N ARG A 348 20.01 22.19 5.95
CA ARG A 348 21.38 21.96 5.47
C ARG A 348 21.62 20.45 5.32
N PRO A 349 22.73 20.04 4.68
CA PRO A 349 23.14 18.64 4.68
C PRO A 349 23.31 18.08 6.09
N VAL A 350 22.85 16.84 6.27
CA VAL A 350 23.02 16.03 7.48
C VAL A 350 24.35 15.32 7.36
N LYS A 351 25.17 15.37 8.40
CA LYS A 351 26.49 14.72 8.43
C LYS A 351 26.37 13.24 8.80
N ILE A 352 27.30 12.43 8.34
CA ILE A 352 27.42 11.03 8.81
C ILE A 352 27.68 11.05 10.34
N GLY A 353 26.97 10.18 11.07
CA GLY A 353 26.98 10.12 12.53
C GLY A 353 26.12 11.18 13.24
N GLU A 354 25.68 12.24 12.56
CA GLU A 354 24.82 13.28 13.15
C GLU A 354 23.45 12.71 13.53
N ARG A 355 23.08 12.81 14.81
CA ARG A 355 21.77 12.42 15.31
C ARG A 355 20.78 13.55 15.14
N LEU A 356 19.73 13.30 14.38
CA LEU A 356 18.53 14.12 14.34
C LEU A 356 17.50 13.55 15.32
N ILE A 357 16.75 14.43 15.97
CA ILE A 357 15.69 14.08 16.93
C ILE A 357 14.45 14.86 16.53
N ILE A 358 13.31 14.17 16.44
CA ILE A 358 11.99 14.75 16.12
C ILE A 358 11.01 14.35 17.22
N GLN A 359 10.37 15.33 17.86
CA GLN A 359 9.35 15.10 18.88
C GLN A 359 7.94 15.18 18.27
N ILE A 360 7.07 14.23 18.59
CA ILE A 360 5.69 14.18 18.11
C ILE A 360 4.81 15.10 18.97
N LEU A 361 4.57 16.32 18.51
CA LEU A 361 3.81 17.33 19.28
C LEU A 361 2.29 17.12 19.27
N LYS A 362 1.76 16.49 18.20
CA LYS A 362 0.34 16.15 18.01
C LYS A 362 0.23 14.96 17.06
N THR A 363 -0.74 14.08 17.31
CA THR A 363 -1.23 13.06 16.37
C THR A 363 -2.71 13.30 16.09
N ASP A 364 -3.23 12.67 15.04
CA ASP A 364 -4.64 12.80 14.63
C ASP A 364 -5.21 11.41 14.32
N SER A 365 -6.24 11.02 15.06
CA SER A 365 -6.79 9.66 15.06
C SER A 365 -7.69 9.35 13.86
N ILE A 366 -8.04 10.34 13.03
CA ILE A 366 -8.83 10.13 11.80
C ILE A 366 -7.98 9.55 10.67
N PHE A 367 -6.65 9.62 10.77
CA PHE A 367 -5.72 9.13 9.76
C PHE A 367 -5.05 7.83 10.19
N VAL A 368 -5.02 6.85 9.29
CA VAL A 368 -4.28 5.59 9.46
C VAL A 368 -2.92 5.69 8.75
N GLY A 369 -1.88 5.13 9.36
CA GLY A 369 -0.49 5.17 8.89
C GLY A 369 0.40 6.10 9.73
N SER A 370 1.71 6.05 9.51
CA SER A 370 2.68 6.81 10.29
C SER A 370 3.72 7.53 9.41
N LEU A 371 4.57 8.32 10.06
CA LEU A 371 5.64 9.11 9.45
C LEU A 371 6.55 8.26 8.57
N ALA A 372 6.99 8.83 7.45
CA ALA A 372 8.05 8.29 6.63
C ALA A 372 9.32 9.14 6.80
N LEU A 373 10.45 8.47 7.03
CA LEU A 373 11.77 9.10 7.07
C LEU A 373 12.53 8.79 5.79
N GLY A 374 13.38 9.71 5.36
CA GLY A 374 14.21 9.49 4.19
C GLY A 374 15.44 10.37 4.09
N LEU A 375 16.23 10.07 3.08
CA LEU A 375 17.41 10.81 2.68
C LEU A 375 17.29 11.15 1.19
N THR A 376 17.74 12.35 0.81
CA THR A 376 17.82 12.76 -0.59
C THR A 376 19.20 13.33 -0.93
N SER A 377 19.70 13.03 -2.13
CA SER A 377 20.84 13.74 -2.72
C SER A 377 20.45 15.07 -3.36
N CYS A 378 19.15 15.33 -3.54
CA CYS A 378 18.64 16.59 -4.08
C CYS A 378 18.89 17.75 -3.10
N ASP A 379 19.12 18.95 -3.64
CA ASP A 379 18.99 20.20 -2.87
C ASP A 379 17.52 20.62 -2.86
N PRO A 380 16.82 20.65 -1.71
CA PRO A 380 15.44 21.12 -1.61
C PRO A 380 15.22 22.54 -2.12
N ALA A 381 16.25 23.40 -2.19
CA ALA A 381 16.14 24.73 -2.80
C ALA A 381 15.93 24.69 -4.33
N SER A 382 16.24 23.57 -4.99
CA SER A 382 15.98 23.33 -6.42
C SER A 382 14.55 22.83 -6.70
N LEU A 383 13.85 22.30 -5.69
CA LEU A 383 12.52 21.71 -5.83
C LEU A 383 11.42 22.78 -5.88
N GLN A 384 10.53 22.66 -6.86
CA GLN A 384 9.27 23.37 -6.93
C GLN A 384 8.16 22.61 -6.19
N LEU A 385 7.09 23.32 -5.81
CA LEU A 385 5.91 22.74 -5.14
C LEU A 385 5.26 21.57 -5.91
N ASN A 386 5.40 21.55 -7.23
CA ASN A 386 4.83 20.50 -8.11
C ASN A 386 5.79 19.32 -8.36
N ASP A 387 7.06 19.39 -7.91
CA ASP A 387 8.02 18.29 -8.07
C ASP A 387 7.81 17.18 -7.04
N LEU A 388 7.09 17.49 -5.96
CA LEU A 388 6.77 16.56 -4.88
C LEU A 388 5.51 15.76 -5.26
N PRO A 389 5.57 14.41 -5.32
CA PRO A 389 4.42 13.58 -5.62
C PRO A 389 3.52 13.39 -4.38
N ASP A 390 2.24 13.08 -4.58
CA ASP A 390 1.32 12.85 -3.46
C ASP A 390 1.73 11.59 -2.63
N ASP A 391 2.32 10.57 -3.26
CA ASP A 391 2.92 9.39 -2.60
C ASP A 391 4.45 9.39 -2.71
N SER A 392 5.16 9.31 -1.58
CA SER A 392 6.62 9.32 -1.54
C SER A 392 7.31 8.10 -2.12
N ASP A 393 6.60 7.00 -2.39
CA ASP A 393 7.22 5.89 -3.13
C ASP A 393 7.59 6.31 -4.55
N MET A 394 6.87 7.28 -5.13
CA MET A 394 7.20 7.84 -6.44
C MET A 394 8.52 8.64 -6.43
N LEU A 395 9.07 8.98 -5.25
CA LEU A 395 10.42 9.54 -5.14
C LEU A 395 11.50 8.45 -5.35
N LEU A 396 11.23 7.18 -5.04
CA LEU A 396 12.20 6.08 -5.16
C LEU A 396 12.58 5.73 -6.61
N ASP A 397 11.80 6.22 -7.57
CA ASP A 397 12.00 6.07 -9.02
C ASP A 397 12.49 7.37 -9.70
N ARG A 398 12.66 8.48 -8.95
CA ARG A 398 13.20 9.74 -9.48
C ARG A 398 14.74 9.67 -9.67
N PRO A 399 15.31 10.50 -10.56
CA PRO A 399 16.76 10.50 -10.84
C PRO A 399 17.61 11.11 -9.71
N GLU A 400 17.04 11.94 -8.85
CA GLU A 400 17.72 12.31 -7.60
C GLU A 400 17.64 11.11 -6.64
N TYR A 401 18.70 10.77 -5.91
CA TYR A 401 18.67 9.56 -5.07
C TYR A 401 17.81 9.79 -3.84
N TRP A 402 16.68 9.07 -3.73
CA TRP A 402 15.82 9.02 -2.55
C TRP A 402 15.85 7.64 -1.89
N VAL A 403 16.06 7.61 -0.58
CA VAL A 403 15.76 6.45 0.27
C VAL A 403 14.62 6.88 1.19
N VAL A 404 13.53 6.11 1.23
CA VAL A 404 12.39 6.36 2.11
C VAL A 404 12.06 5.05 2.83
N SER A 405 11.87 5.14 4.15
CA SER A 405 11.29 4.11 5.00
C SER A 405 9.96 4.63 5.51
N LYS A 406 8.88 3.92 5.24
CA LYS A 406 7.54 4.28 5.68
C LYS A 406 7.22 3.65 7.02
N ASP A 407 6.15 4.16 7.65
CA ASP A 407 5.54 3.62 8.86
C ASP A 407 6.55 3.36 10.00
N VAL A 408 7.54 4.26 10.16
CA VAL A 408 8.73 4.10 11.01
C VAL A 408 8.40 3.76 12.47
N ALA A 409 7.23 4.20 12.94
CA ALA A 409 6.61 3.68 14.16
C ALA A 409 5.08 3.72 14.02
N SER A 410 4.44 2.56 13.85
CA SER A 410 2.99 2.44 13.60
C SER A 410 2.08 2.85 14.78
N THR A 411 2.66 3.20 15.93
CA THR A 411 1.94 3.53 17.17
C THR A 411 2.39 4.85 17.80
N LEU A 412 2.86 5.82 17.01
CA LEU A 412 3.30 7.12 17.55
C LEU A 412 2.18 7.84 18.29
N VAL A 413 2.51 8.38 19.46
CA VAL A 413 1.66 9.22 20.30
C VAL A 413 2.31 10.55 20.63
N ARG A 414 1.53 11.48 21.18
CA ARG A 414 2.01 12.80 21.58
C ARG A 414 3.07 12.70 22.69
N GLY A 415 4.27 13.19 22.38
CA GLY A 415 5.43 13.20 23.27
C GLY A 415 6.48 12.14 22.94
N ASP A 416 6.25 11.29 21.94
CA ASP A 416 7.26 10.36 21.43
C ASP A 416 8.41 11.09 20.72
N GLU A 417 9.59 10.49 20.73
CA GLU A 417 10.81 11.05 20.15
C GLU A 417 11.48 10.06 19.20
N LEU A 418 11.54 10.43 17.92
CA LEU A 418 12.24 9.68 16.88
C LEU A 418 13.67 10.19 16.77
N CYS A 419 14.65 9.35 17.08
CA CYS A 419 16.07 9.64 16.85
C CYS A 419 16.62 8.77 15.71
N PHE A 420 17.34 9.39 14.77
CA PHE A 420 17.97 8.70 13.64
C PHE A 420 19.29 9.39 13.24
N ASN A 421 20.21 8.62 12.66
CA ASN A 421 21.44 9.13 12.06
C ASN A 421 21.80 8.32 10.79
N ILE A 422 22.74 8.84 10.02
CA ILE A 422 23.32 8.15 8.85
C ILE A 422 24.59 7.45 9.31
N THR A 423 24.78 6.16 9.03
CA THR A 423 26.01 5.46 9.41
C THR A 423 27.09 5.61 8.33
N VAL A 424 28.34 5.22 8.64
CA VAL A 424 29.42 5.20 7.65
C VAL A 424 29.20 4.17 6.52
N ASN A 425 28.29 3.21 6.73
CA ASN A 425 27.96 2.15 5.77
C ASN A 425 26.72 2.46 4.92
N GLY A 426 26.10 3.65 5.13
CA GLY A 426 24.74 3.98 4.69
C GLY A 426 23.71 3.79 5.80
#